data_AF-A0A7S2ERN6-F1
#
_entry.id   AF-A0A7S2ERN6-F1
#
_cell.length_a   1.000
_cell.length_b   1.000
_cell.length_c   1.000
_cell.angle_alpha   90.00
_cell.angle_beta   90.00
_cell.angle_gamma   90.00
#
_symmetry.space_group_name_H-M   'P 1'
#
loop_
_entity.id
_entity.type
_entity.pdbx_description
1 polymer ?
#
loop_
_entity_poly.entity_id
_entity_poly.type
_entity_poly.pdbx_seq_one_letter_code
_entity_poly.pdbx_strand_id
1 'polypeptide(L)'
;EYLNYTAFDMFCSFMFGTQMRTTSTVVSKDRDVMKSNAENEKFVSAVLAVFEKTNHLNLFPTEYIMAACLPFMKSSMYRDFEKEWDIVRDVGLTKIHNFIDRYDQDGLDEMERASYLAGAIRRQRSTKEVTESEMMELCLTALFVGVDTTSSVTAWNLMHLAINPEIQEKLYADLSAAVNERGSEGGTKLNADVLGRKASPYLHMCLRESHRVTPAFGRAMWKSNSRS
;
A
#
# COMPACT_ATOMS: atom_id res chain seq x y z
N GLU A 1 -8.71 7.33 -5.91
CA GLU A 1 -7.36 7.88 -5.71
C GLU A 1 -7.05 8.10 -4.24
N TYR A 2 -7.88 8.82 -3.47
CA TYR A 2 -7.64 9.04 -2.03
C TYR A 2 -7.21 7.79 -1.25
N LEU A 3 -7.97 6.68 -1.34
CA LEU A 3 -7.65 5.44 -0.63
C LEU A 3 -6.35 4.76 -1.09
N ASN A 4 -5.93 4.97 -2.35
CA ASN A 4 -4.65 4.45 -2.85
C ASN A 4 -3.49 5.22 -2.20
N TYR A 5 -3.61 6.55 -2.11
CA TYR A 5 -2.65 7.40 -1.42
C TYR A 5 -2.61 7.11 0.08
N THR A 6 -3.77 6.91 0.72
CA THR A 6 -3.81 6.49 2.13
C THR A 6 -3.12 5.15 2.36
N ALA A 7 -3.34 4.17 1.47
CA ALA A 7 -2.67 2.87 1.55
C ALA A 7 -1.15 3.03 1.40
N PHE A 8 -0.70 3.82 0.42
CA PHE A 8 0.72 4.10 0.22
C PHE A 8 1.35 4.81 1.44
N ASP A 9 0.71 5.86 1.98
CA ASP A 9 1.16 6.55 3.20
C ASP A 9 1.28 5.60 4.39
N MET A 10 0.32 4.69 4.56
CA MET A 10 0.36 3.68 5.62
C MET A 10 1.54 2.74 5.45
N PHE A 11 1.78 2.24 4.23
CA PHE A 11 2.92 1.39 3.94
C PHE A 11 4.25 2.12 4.09
N CYS A 12 4.35 3.39 3.73
CA CYS A 12 5.54 4.19 3.98
C CYS A 12 5.79 4.40 5.48
N SER A 13 4.74 4.63 6.26
CA SER A 13 4.86 4.77 7.72
C SER A 13 5.37 3.48 8.36
N PHE A 14 4.90 2.31 7.89
CA PHE A 14 5.40 1.01 8.32
C PHE A 14 6.83 0.72 7.84
N MET A 15 7.09 0.95 6.56
CA MET A 15 8.34 0.57 5.89
C MET A 15 9.49 1.47 6.32
N PHE A 16 9.27 2.78 6.35
CA PHE A 16 10.28 3.81 6.57
C PHE A 16 10.12 4.54 7.90
N GLY A 17 9.03 4.37 8.64
CA GLY A 17 8.79 5.17 9.84
C GLY A 17 8.39 6.62 9.54
N THR A 18 8.09 6.95 8.28
CA THR A 18 7.78 8.31 7.84
C THR A 18 6.43 8.38 7.14
N GLN A 19 5.66 9.41 7.50
CA GLN A 19 4.39 9.70 6.84
C GLN A 19 4.64 10.63 5.65
N MET A 20 4.46 10.12 4.44
CA MET A 20 4.73 10.86 3.20
C MET A 20 3.67 11.94 2.89
N ARG A 21 2.51 11.90 3.57
CA ARG A 21 1.41 12.86 3.45
C ARG A 21 0.88 12.98 2.02
N THR A 22 0.87 11.89 1.27
CA THR A 22 0.41 11.84 -0.12
C THR A 22 -1.08 12.13 -0.27
N THR A 23 -1.87 12.00 0.80
CA THR A 23 -3.29 12.41 0.79
C THR A 23 -3.47 13.93 0.75
N SER A 24 -2.44 14.72 1.09
CA SER A 24 -2.53 16.17 1.18
C SER A 24 -2.81 16.84 -0.17
N THR A 25 -2.36 16.26 -1.28
CA THR A 25 -2.61 16.78 -2.63
C THR A 25 -4.03 16.57 -3.11
N VAL A 26 -4.76 15.61 -2.55
CA VAL A 26 -6.18 15.43 -2.83
C VAL A 26 -7.01 16.54 -2.18
N VAL A 27 -6.56 17.06 -1.04
CA VAL A 27 -7.31 18.02 -0.22
C VAL A 27 -6.84 19.45 -0.45
N SER A 28 -5.56 19.67 -0.78
CA SER A 28 -4.94 20.97 -0.97
C SER A 28 -4.61 21.25 -2.44
N LYS A 29 -4.91 22.47 -2.90
CA LYS A 29 -4.51 22.99 -4.23
C LYS A 29 -3.19 23.78 -4.19
N ASP A 30 -2.48 23.75 -3.07
CA ASP A 30 -1.20 24.42 -2.92
C ASP A 30 -0.15 23.80 -3.85
N ARG A 31 0.50 24.64 -4.67
CA ARG A 31 1.49 24.21 -5.65
C ARG A 31 2.72 23.58 -5.01
N ASP A 32 3.12 24.02 -3.82
CA ASP A 32 4.30 23.49 -3.15
C ASP A 32 4.03 22.09 -2.60
N VAL A 33 2.82 21.86 -2.07
CA VAL A 33 2.35 20.53 -1.62
C VAL A 33 2.22 19.55 -2.78
N MET A 34 1.71 20.00 -3.92
CA MET A 34 1.63 19.17 -5.13
C MET A 34 3.02 18.80 -5.64
N LYS A 35 3.94 19.77 -5.67
CA LYS A 35 5.30 19.53 -6.15
C LYS A 35 6.08 18.57 -5.24
N SER A 36 5.93 18.66 -3.92
CA SER A 36 6.60 17.76 -2.98
C SER A 36 6.10 16.31 -3.07
N ASN A 37 4.85 16.11 -3.49
CA ASN A 37 4.23 14.79 -3.58
C ASN A 37 4.23 14.18 -4.99
N ALA A 38 4.60 14.95 -6.02
CA ALA A 38 4.52 14.51 -7.42
C ALA A 38 5.23 13.17 -7.68
N GLU A 39 6.38 12.92 -7.04
CA GLU A 39 7.08 11.64 -7.18
C GLU A 39 6.31 10.46 -6.57
N ASN A 40 5.69 10.68 -5.41
CA ASN A 40 4.87 9.66 -4.75
C ASN A 40 3.58 9.37 -5.52
N GLU A 41 2.96 10.41 -6.08
CA GLU A 41 1.77 10.26 -6.94
C GLU A 41 2.11 9.49 -8.21
N LYS A 42 3.27 9.79 -8.81
CA LYS A 42 3.79 9.08 -9.97
C LYS A 42 4.01 7.60 -9.64
N PHE A 43 4.58 7.29 -8.48
CA PHE A 43 4.73 5.90 -8.01
C PHE A 43 3.37 5.21 -7.91
N VAL A 44 2.41 5.78 -7.16
CA VAL A 44 1.09 5.16 -6.95
C VAL A 44 0.35 4.97 -8.27
N SER A 45 0.44 5.93 -9.20
CA SER A 45 -0.17 5.83 -10.52
C SER A 45 0.45 4.69 -11.34
N ALA A 46 1.78 4.57 -11.33
CA ALA A 46 2.49 3.49 -12.00
C ALA A 46 2.15 2.12 -11.41
N VAL A 47 2.04 1.99 -10.07
CA VAL A 47 1.60 0.75 -9.41
C VAL A 47 0.24 0.29 -9.93
N LEU A 48 -0.75 1.19 -9.98
CA LEU A 48 -2.09 0.87 -10.48
C LEU A 48 -2.06 0.46 -11.96
N ALA A 49 -1.28 1.18 -12.76
CA ALA A 49 -1.11 0.92 -14.19
C ALA A 49 -0.44 -0.44 -14.46
N VAL A 50 0.52 -0.85 -13.62
CA VAL A 50 1.11 -2.20 -13.66
C VAL A 50 0.04 -3.25 -13.40
N PHE A 51 -0.75 -3.13 -12.33
CA PHE A 51 -1.80 -4.12 -12.02
C PHE A 51 -2.84 -4.25 -13.13
N GLU A 52 -3.31 -3.13 -13.69
CA GLU A 52 -4.25 -3.10 -14.81
C GLU A 52 -3.69 -3.84 -16.03
N LYS A 53 -2.44 -3.52 -16.40
CA LYS A 53 -1.77 -4.16 -17.55
C LYS A 53 -1.50 -5.63 -17.28
N THR A 54 -1.05 -6.01 -16.08
CA THR A 54 -0.86 -7.42 -15.70
C THR A 54 -2.16 -8.22 -15.87
N ASN A 55 -3.31 -7.67 -15.46
CA ASN A 55 -4.59 -8.33 -15.65
C ASN A 55 -4.90 -8.54 -17.14
N HIS A 56 -4.67 -7.52 -17.97
CA HIS A 56 -4.83 -7.64 -19.41
C HIS A 56 -3.91 -8.71 -20.01
N LEU A 57 -2.62 -8.70 -19.64
CA LEU A 57 -1.63 -9.67 -20.09
C LEU A 57 -1.99 -11.11 -19.71
N ASN A 58 -2.60 -11.32 -18.54
CA ASN A 58 -3.04 -12.64 -18.08
C ASN A 58 -4.28 -13.16 -18.82
N LEU A 59 -5.16 -12.27 -19.29
CA LEU A 59 -6.42 -12.65 -19.94
C LEU A 59 -6.30 -12.83 -21.44
N PHE A 60 -5.37 -12.12 -22.08
CA PHE A 60 -5.20 -12.14 -23.54
C PHE A 60 -3.87 -12.79 -23.93
N PRO A 61 -3.87 -13.84 -24.77
CA PRO A 61 -2.65 -14.55 -25.14
C PRO A 61 -1.78 -13.77 -26.14
N THR A 62 -2.17 -12.55 -26.53
CA THR A 62 -1.50 -11.75 -27.56
C THR A 62 -0.01 -11.60 -27.29
N GLU A 63 0.39 -11.19 -26.09
CA GLU A 63 1.82 -11.04 -25.77
C GLU A 63 2.55 -12.37 -25.74
N TYR A 64 1.90 -13.43 -25.25
CA TYR A 64 2.50 -14.76 -25.25
C TYR A 64 2.76 -15.26 -26.69
N ILE A 65 1.79 -15.08 -27.58
CA ILE A 65 1.90 -15.43 -29.00
C ILE A 65 2.95 -14.56 -29.69
N MET A 66 2.95 -13.25 -29.43
CA MET A 66 3.94 -12.33 -29.98
C MET A 66 5.36 -12.69 -29.53
N ALA A 67 5.56 -13.03 -28.25
CA ALA A 67 6.86 -13.48 -27.75
C ALA A 67 7.34 -14.77 -28.41
N ALA A 68 6.42 -15.71 -28.67
CA ALA A 68 6.76 -16.99 -29.31
C ALA A 68 7.05 -16.86 -30.81
N CYS A 69 6.25 -16.06 -31.53
CA CYS A 69 6.33 -15.96 -32.99
C CYS A 69 7.21 -14.81 -33.49
N LEU A 70 7.36 -13.74 -32.70
CA LEU A 70 8.02 -12.48 -33.07
C LEU A 70 8.89 -11.97 -31.91
N PRO A 71 9.89 -12.76 -31.43
CA PRO A 71 10.63 -12.48 -30.19
C PRO A 71 11.42 -11.17 -30.18
N PHE A 72 11.69 -10.59 -31.35
CA PHE A 72 12.42 -9.33 -31.49
C PHE A 72 11.51 -8.09 -31.47
N MET A 73 10.18 -8.27 -31.40
CA MET A 73 9.22 -7.16 -31.39
C MET A 73 8.43 -7.14 -30.08
N LYS A 74 8.52 -6.01 -29.38
CA LYS A 74 7.66 -5.69 -28.24
C LYS A 74 6.42 -4.95 -28.73
N SER A 75 5.24 -5.38 -28.27
CA SER A 75 4.00 -4.65 -28.52
C SER A 75 4.01 -3.28 -27.84
N SER A 76 3.06 -2.40 -28.18
CA SER A 76 2.84 -1.17 -27.42
C SER A 76 2.47 -1.46 -25.96
N MET A 77 1.60 -2.45 -25.72
CA MET A 77 1.16 -2.85 -24.38
C MET A 77 2.34 -3.29 -23.49
N TYR A 78 3.24 -4.12 -24.02
CA TYR A 78 4.39 -4.60 -23.26
C TYR A 78 5.42 -3.49 -23.00
N ARG A 79 5.65 -2.59 -23.97
CA ARG A 79 6.52 -1.42 -23.77
C ARG A 79 5.97 -0.46 -22.71
N ASP A 80 4.66 -0.23 -22.73
CA ASP A 80 4.02 0.61 -21.71
C ASP A 80 4.09 -0.07 -20.33
N PHE A 81 3.88 -1.39 -20.26
CA PHE A 81 4.06 -2.16 -19.02
C PHE A 81 5.49 -2.08 -18.45
N GLU A 82 6.52 -2.24 -19.28
CA GLU A 82 7.91 -2.09 -18.85
C GLU A 82 8.18 -0.67 -18.32
N LYS A 83 7.68 0.36 -19.00
CA LYS A 83 7.84 1.75 -18.57
C LYS A 83 7.20 2.02 -17.20
N GLU A 84 6.01 1.47 -16.93
CA GLU A 84 5.39 1.62 -15.61
C GLU A 84 6.21 0.89 -14.53
N TRP A 85 6.76 -0.28 -14.84
CA TRP A 85 7.67 -1.00 -13.95
C TRP A 85 8.95 -0.22 -13.67
N ASP A 86 9.56 0.38 -14.68
CA ASP A 86 10.75 1.22 -14.53
C ASP A 86 10.46 2.38 -13.55
N ILE A 87 9.30 3.03 -13.67
CA ILE A 87 8.89 4.09 -12.74
C ILE A 87 8.75 3.56 -11.31
N VAL A 88 8.10 2.41 -11.12
CA VAL A 88 7.94 1.78 -9.79
C VAL A 88 9.31 1.47 -9.20
N ARG A 89 10.21 0.85 -9.98
CA ARG A 89 11.56 0.48 -9.54
C ARG A 89 12.39 1.71 -9.21
N ASP A 90 12.46 2.68 -10.11
CA ASP A 90 13.29 3.87 -9.95
C ASP A 90 12.90 4.65 -8.69
N VAL A 91 11.61 4.96 -8.54
CA VAL A 91 11.13 5.74 -7.40
C VAL A 91 11.25 4.93 -6.10
N GLY A 92 10.85 3.65 -6.12
CA GLY A 92 10.86 2.82 -4.92
C GLY A 92 12.28 2.52 -4.42
N LEU A 93 13.19 2.12 -5.31
CA LEU A 93 14.58 1.82 -4.96
C LEU A 93 15.35 3.08 -4.57
N THR A 94 15.09 4.24 -5.20
CA THR A 94 15.69 5.52 -4.77
C THR A 94 15.34 5.82 -3.31
N LYS A 95 14.08 5.64 -2.90
CA LYS A 95 13.67 5.83 -1.50
C LYS A 95 14.34 4.85 -0.55
N ILE A 96 14.47 3.58 -0.96
CA ILE A 96 15.13 2.54 -0.15
C ILE A 96 16.63 2.83 -0.01
N HIS A 97 17.33 3.17 -1.09
CA HIS A 97 18.75 3.55 -1.05
C HIS A 97 18.97 4.76 -0.14
N ASN A 98 18.20 5.84 -0.32
CA ASN A 98 18.30 7.03 0.52
C ASN A 98 18.09 6.71 2.01
N PHE A 99 17.22 5.75 2.33
CA PHE A 99 17.01 5.30 3.70
C PHE A 99 18.21 4.51 4.23
N ILE A 100 18.79 3.61 3.43
CA ILE A 100 19.99 2.84 3.80
C ILE A 100 21.18 3.78 4.03
N ASP A 101 21.39 4.75 3.15
CA ASP A 101 22.47 5.74 3.29
C ASP A 101 22.35 6.52 4.60
N ARG A 102 21.12 6.93 4.95
CA ARG A 102 20.85 7.61 6.23
C ARG A 102 21.00 6.69 7.43
N TYR A 103 20.64 5.41 7.31
CA TYR A 103 20.89 4.39 8.33
C TYR A 103 22.39 4.28 8.61
N ASP A 104 23.23 4.28 7.58
CA ASP A 104 24.68 4.11 7.68
C ASP A 104 25.40 5.32 8.27
N GLN A 105 24.83 6.49 8.07
CA GLN A 105 25.30 7.75 8.64
C GLN A 105 24.75 8.01 10.05
N ASP A 106 24.02 7.05 10.63
CA ASP A 106 23.33 7.20 11.92
C ASP A 106 22.34 8.39 11.95
N GLY A 107 21.81 8.76 10.78
CA GLY A 107 20.96 9.94 10.54
C GLY A 107 19.46 9.66 10.60
N LEU A 108 19.05 8.52 11.17
CA LEU A 108 17.65 8.16 11.35
C LEU A 108 17.10 8.70 12.67
N ASP A 109 15.86 9.19 12.62
CA ASP A 109 15.11 9.55 13.82
C ASP A 109 14.57 8.31 14.57
N GLU A 110 13.89 8.55 15.70
CA GLU A 110 13.36 7.47 16.55
C GLU A 110 12.32 6.59 15.82
N MET A 111 11.42 7.20 15.03
CA MET A 111 10.38 6.49 14.31
C MET A 111 10.95 5.69 13.14
N GLU A 112 11.91 6.27 12.42
CA GLU A 112 12.64 5.61 11.35
C GLU A 112 13.45 4.41 11.87
N ARG A 113 14.08 4.52 13.04
CA ARG A 113 14.77 3.39 13.68
C ARG A 113 13.82 2.28 14.11
N ALA A 114 12.57 2.61 14.42
CA ALA A 114 11.51 1.65 14.74
C ALA A 114 10.85 1.03 13.49
N SER A 115 11.19 1.49 12.28
CA SER A 115 10.60 1.03 11.03
C SER A 115 10.97 -0.42 10.66
N TYR A 116 10.18 -1.01 9.75
CA TYR A 116 10.47 -2.34 9.24
C TYR A 116 11.81 -2.40 8.50
N LEU A 117 12.13 -1.40 7.66
CA LEU A 117 13.36 -1.38 6.88
C LEU A 117 14.60 -1.27 7.77
N ALA A 118 14.60 -0.43 8.80
CA ALA A 118 15.69 -0.38 9.77
C ALA A 118 15.92 -1.74 10.46
N GLY A 119 14.83 -2.42 10.83
CA GLY A 119 14.89 -3.78 11.34
C GLY A 119 15.41 -4.80 10.32
N ALA A 120 15.03 -4.66 9.04
CA ALA A 120 15.47 -5.51 7.95
C ALA A 120 16.98 -5.35 7.67
N ILE A 121 17.48 -4.11 7.62
CA ILE A 121 18.91 -3.81 7.47
C ILE A 121 19.71 -4.46 8.62
N ARG A 122 19.24 -4.28 9.87
CA ARG A 122 19.90 -4.90 11.03
C ARG A 122 19.95 -6.42 10.93
N ARG A 123 18.84 -7.06 10.55
CA ARG A 123 18.79 -8.53 10.35
C ARG A 123 19.74 -8.95 9.23
N GLN A 124 19.64 -8.33 8.07
CA GLN A 124 20.44 -8.61 6.89
C GLN A 124 21.95 -8.53 7.20
N ARG A 125 22.39 -7.50 7.92
CA ARG A 125 23.81 -7.33 8.30
C ARG A 125 24.29 -8.34 9.33
N SER A 126 23.40 -8.72 10.25
CA SER A 126 23.72 -9.68 11.32
C SER A 126 23.80 -11.12 10.83
N THR A 127 22.85 -11.57 9.99
CA THR A 127 22.75 -12.97 9.56
C THR A 127 23.39 -13.20 8.20
N LYS A 128 23.31 -12.21 7.29
CA LYS A 128 23.73 -12.30 5.88
C LYS A 128 23.08 -13.47 5.12
N GLU A 129 21.92 -13.94 5.59
CA GLU A 129 21.13 -15.00 4.92
C GLU A 129 20.52 -14.53 3.60
N VAL A 130 20.31 -13.23 3.46
CA VAL A 130 19.88 -12.57 2.22
C VAL A 130 20.89 -11.50 1.84
N THR A 131 21.07 -11.30 0.54
CA THR A 131 21.84 -10.17 0.01
C THR A 131 21.11 -8.86 0.26
N GLU A 132 21.85 -7.75 0.22
CA GLU A 132 21.26 -6.42 0.33
C GLU A 132 20.25 -6.16 -0.81
N SER A 133 20.60 -6.56 -2.02
CA SER A 133 19.71 -6.49 -3.19
C SER A 133 18.40 -7.26 -2.98
N GLU A 134 18.46 -8.49 -2.48
CA GLU A 134 17.24 -9.26 -2.18
C GLU A 134 16.37 -8.60 -1.11
N MET A 135 16.98 -8.06 -0.04
CA MET A 135 16.25 -7.30 0.98
C MET A 135 15.54 -6.08 0.36
N MET A 136 16.25 -5.33 -0.49
CA MET A 136 15.70 -4.17 -1.17
C MET A 136 14.52 -4.53 -2.08
N GLU A 137 14.65 -5.58 -2.88
CA GLU A 137 13.58 -6.06 -3.77
C GLU A 137 12.37 -6.56 -2.98
N LEU A 138 12.56 -7.21 -1.83
CA LEU A 138 11.46 -7.60 -0.93
C LEU A 138 10.74 -6.36 -0.37
N CYS A 139 11.48 -5.32 0.01
CA CYS A 139 10.89 -4.07 0.51
C CYS A 139 10.14 -3.33 -0.60
N LEU A 140 10.69 -3.27 -1.81
CA LEU A 140 10.02 -2.72 -3.00
C LEU A 140 8.73 -3.47 -3.30
N THR A 141 8.78 -4.80 -3.28
CA THR A 141 7.62 -5.66 -3.52
C THR A 141 6.51 -5.39 -2.50
N ALA A 142 6.86 -5.23 -1.22
CA ALA A 142 5.90 -4.91 -0.18
C ALA A 142 5.24 -3.53 -0.41
N LEU A 143 6.01 -2.51 -0.81
CA LEU A 143 5.49 -1.19 -1.17
C LEU A 143 4.55 -1.27 -2.39
N PHE A 144 4.91 -2.06 -3.40
CA PHE A 144 4.12 -2.25 -4.62
C PHE A 144 2.78 -2.95 -4.34
N VAL A 145 2.81 -4.12 -3.70
CA VAL A 145 1.60 -4.95 -3.48
C VAL A 145 0.62 -4.28 -2.51
N GLY A 146 1.14 -3.49 -1.57
CA GLY A 146 0.36 -2.88 -0.51
C GLY A 146 -0.66 -1.84 -0.97
N VAL A 147 -0.42 -1.15 -2.11
CA VAL A 147 -1.23 -0.01 -2.54
C VAL A 147 -2.63 -0.43 -2.97
N ASP A 148 -2.76 -1.21 -4.04
CA ASP A 148 -4.07 -1.51 -4.66
C ASP A 148 -4.90 -2.50 -3.82
N THR A 149 -4.24 -3.49 -3.22
CA THR A 149 -4.94 -4.51 -2.43
C THR A 149 -5.58 -3.91 -1.17
N THR A 150 -4.83 -3.10 -0.43
CA THR A 150 -5.28 -2.49 0.83
C THR A 150 -6.30 -1.40 0.59
N SER A 151 -6.12 -0.58 -0.46
CA SER A 151 -7.11 0.44 -0.82
C SER A 151 -8.43 -0.20 -1.24
N SER A 152 -8.39 -1.32 -1.95
CA SER A 152 -9.56 -2.11 -2.35
C SER A 152 -10.29 -2.70 -1.13
N VAL A 153 -9.57 -3.38 -0.22
CA VAL A 153 -10.16 -3.87 1.06
C VAL A 153 -10.82 -2.72 1.81
N THR A 154 -10.13 -1.59 1.95
CA THR A 154 -10.63 -0.44 2.70
C THR A 154 -11.89 0.15 2.04
N ALA A 155 -11.87 0.30 0.72
CA ALA A 155 -13.01 0.80 -0.04
C ALA A 155 -14.26 -0.07 0.16
N TRP A 156 -14.11 -1.39 0.10
CA TRP A 156 -15.23 -2.31 0.31
C TRP A 156 -15.76 -2.31 1.72
N ASN A 157 -14.88 -2.23 2.72
CA ASN A 157 -15.31 -2.10 4.11
C ASN A 157 -16.14 -0.83 4.31
N LEU A 158 -15.68 0.32 3.80
CA LEU A 158 -16.43 1.57 3.88
C LEU A 158 -17.76 1.49 3.15
N MET A 159 -17.79 0.89 1.96
CA MET A 159 -19.03 0.68 1.20
C MET A 159 -20.02 -0.19 1.97
N HIS A 160 -19.57 -1.31 2.55
CA HIS A 160 -20.44 -2.18 3.33
C HIS A 160 -20.96 -1.50 4.60
N LEU A 161 -20.17 -0.67 5.28
CA LEU A 161 -20.65 0.10 6.42
C LEU A 161 -21.70 1.13 5.98
N ALA A 162 -21.45 1.86 4.89
CA ALA A 162 -22.35 2.90 4.39
C ALA A 162 -23.73 2.36 3.96
N ILE A 163 -23.79 1.14 3.43
CA ILE A 163 -25.07 0.51 3.02
C ILE A 163 -25.75 -0.27 4.15
N ASN A 164 -25.11 -0.45 5.31
CA ASN A 164 -25.69 -1.10 6.50
C ASN A 164 -25.53 -0.17 7.73
N PRO A 165 -26.31 0.92 7.83
CA PRO A 165 -26.15 1.93 8.88
C PRO A 165 -26.24 1.37 10.31
N GLU A 166 -27.08 0.35 10.52
CA GLU A 166 -27.21 -0.34 11.81
C GLU A 166 -25.94 -1.08 12.24
N ILE A 167 -25.18 -1.62 11.28
CA ILE A 167 -23.88 -2.25 11.51
C ILE A 167 -22.84 -1.17 11.80
N GLN A 168 -22.87 -0.07 11.05
CA GLN A 168 -21.97 1.06 11.25
C GLN A 168 -22.15 1.68 12.65
N GLU A 169 -23.40 1.89 13.09
CA GLU A 169 -23.70 2.44 14.41
C GLU A 169 -23.23 1.51 15.54
N LYS A 170 -23.49 0.21 15.39
CA LYS A 170 -22.99 -0.78 16.36
C LYS A 170 -21.47 -0.80 16.43
N LEU A 171 -20.79 -0.78 15.28
CA LEU A 171 -19.33 -0.72 15.23
C LEU A 171 -18.80 0.55 15.89
N TYR A 172 -19.44 1.69 15.66
CA TYR A 172 -19.08 2.95 16.29
C TYR A 172 -19.24 2.90 17.82
N ALA A 173 -20.35 2.36 18.33
CA ALA A 173 -20.58 2.20 19.76
C ALA A 173 -19.53 1.28 20.42
N ASP A 174 -19.26 0.11 19.82
CA ASP A 174 -18.27 -0.85 20.32
C ASP A 174 -16.86 -0.24 20.35
N LEU A 175 -16.46 0.45 19.27
CA LEU A 175 -15.15 1.11 19.20
C LEU A 175 -15.04 2.28 20.16
N SER A 176 -16.08 3.08 20.31
CA SER A 176 -16.09 4.21 21.25
C SER A 176 -15.96 3.74 22.70
N ALA A 177 -16.63 2.64 23.06
CA ALA A 177 -16.47 2.02 24.37
C ALA A 177 -15.03 1.52 24.59
N ALA A 178 -14.45 0.83 23.60
CA ALA A 178 -13.08 0.34 23.68
C ALA A 178 -12.05 1.49 23.78
N VAL A 179 -12.25 2.59 23.04
CA VAL A 179 -11.42 3.80 23.12
C VAL A 179 -11.51 4.43 24.51
N ASN A 180 -12.71 4.56 25.06
CA ASN A 180 -12.89 5.13 26.41
C ASN A 180 -12.22 4.27 27.50
N GLU A 181 -12.24 2.94 27.36
CA GLU A 181 -11.65 2.02 28.34
C GLU A 181 -10.11 1.93 28.19
N ARG A 182 -9.58 1.94 26.96
CA ARG A 182 -8.21 1.51 26.66
C ARG A 182 -7.39 2.48 25.80
N GLY A 183 -7.98 3.60 25.39
CA GLY A 183 -7.32 4.62 24.59
C GLY A 183 -6.20 5.32 25.36
N SER A 184 -5.27 5.92 24.62
CA SER A 184 -4.24 6.80 25.19
C SER A 184 -4.85 8.16 25.59
N GLU A 185 -4.14 8.91 26.44
CA GLU A 185 -4.55 10.23 26.94
C GLU A 185 -5.95 10.25 27.58
N GLY A 186 -6.20 9.34 28.53
CA GLY A 186 -7.47 9.29 29.26
C GLY A 186 -8.65 8.79 28.43
N GLY A 187 -8.42 7.91 27.45
CA GLY A 187 -9.48 7.25 26.68
C GLY A 187 -9.97 8.04 25.46
N THR A 188 -9.17 8.94 24.90
CA THR A 188 -9.59 9.78 23.76
C THR A 188 -8.85 9.50 22.45
N LYS A 189 -7.71 8.80 22.50
CA LYS A 189 -6.92 8.46 21.30
C LYS A 189 -6.87 6.95 21.05
N LEU A 190 -7.03 6.60 19.78
CA LEU A 190 -6.80 5.24 19.28
C LEU A 190 -5.35 4.82 19.52
N ASN A 191 -5.16 3.55 19.88
CA ASN A 191 -3.85 2.91 19.99
C ASN A 191 -3.94 1.45 19.52
N ALA A 192 -2.80 0.75 19.50
CA ALA A 192 -2.75 -0.63 19.06
C ALA A 192 -3.59 -1.59 19.93
N ASP A 193 -3.71 -1.32 21.22
CA ASP A 193 -4.45 -2.17 22.16
C ASP A 193 -5.96 -2.11 21.90
N VAL A 194 -6.50 -0.93 21.61
CA VAL A 194 -7.91 -0.74 21.23
C VAL A 194 -8.23 -1.54 19.96
N LEU A 195 -7.34 -1.52 18.96
CA LEU A 195 -7.54 -2.23 17.69
C LEU A 195 -7.34 -3.75 17.78
N GLY A 196 -6.80 -4.24 18.91
CA GLY A 196 -6.58 -5.65 19.16
C GLY A 196 -7.89 -6.45 19.14
N ARG A 197 -7.83 -7.70 18.66
CA ARG A 197 -9.00 -8.61 18.56
C ARG A 197 -9.78 -8.78 19.85
N LYS A 198 -9.10 -8.72 21.00
CA LYS A 198 -9.71 -8.84 22.32
C LYS A 198 -10.52 -7.59 22.71
N ALA A 199 -10.04 -6.41 22.34
CA ALA A 199 -10.69 -5.14 22.68
C ALA A 199 -11.79 -4.78 21.69
N SER A 200 -11.57 -5.03 20.39
CA SER A 200 -12.53 -4.68 19.33
C SER A 200 -12.94 -5.88 18.48
N PRO A 201 -13.56 -6.93 19.05
CA PRO A 201 -13.91 -8.14 18.31
C PRO A 201 -14.87 -7.86 17.14
N TYR A 202 -15.80 -6.91 17.29
CA TYR A 202 -16.77 -6.57 16.25
C TYR A 202 -16.11 -5.94 15.02
N LEU A 203 -15.10 -5.08 15.19
CA LEU A 203 -14.29 -4.56 14.08
C LEU A 203 -13.71 -5.70 13.23
N HIS A 204 -13.09 -6.70 13.88
CA HIS A 204 -12.51 -7.84 13.17
C HIS A 204 -13.57 -8.70 12.47
N MET A 205 -14.78 -8.80 13.03
CA MET A 205 -15.89 -9.48 12.36
C MET A 205 -16.37 -8.71 11.13
N CYS A 206 -16.55 -7.38 11.21
CA CYS A 206 -16.90 -6.54 10.06
C CYS A 206 -15.86 -6.65 8.94
N LEU A 207 -14.56 -6.55 9.27
CA LEU A 207 -13.46 -6.69 8.31
C LEU A 207 -13.49 -8.06 7.61
N ARG A 208 -13.66 -9.14 8.38
CA ARG A 208 -13.70 -10.51 7.86
C ARG A 208 -14.94 -10.75 7.01
N GLU A 209 -16.10 -10.25 7.41
CA GLU A 209 -17.34 -10.41 6.67
C GLU A 209 -17.30 -9.62 5.37
N SER A 210 -16.78 -8.40 5.40
CA SER A 210 -16.53 -7.63 4.18
C SER A 210 -15.62 -8.41 3.24
N HIS A 211 -14.49 -8.96 3.73
CA HIS A 211 -13.58 -9.72 2.89
C HIS A 211 -14.17 -11.04 2.38
N ARG A 212 -15.07 -11.69 3.14
CA ARG A 212 -15.78 -12.90 2.71
C ARG A 212 -16.68 -12.63 1.51
N VAL A 213 -17.42 -11.52 1.55
CA VAL A 213 -18.38 -11.13 0.50
C VAL A 213 -17.69 -10.47 -0.69
N THR A 214 -16.67 -9.64 -0.42
CA THR A 214 -15.89 -8.94 -1.45
C THR A 214 -14.39 -9.18 -1.27
N PRO A 215 -13.89 -10.35 -1.72
CA PRO A 215 -12.45 -10.63 -1.69
C PRO A 215 -11.69 -9.63 -2.54
N ALA A 216 -10.69 -8.97 -1.95
CA ALA A 216 -10.00 -7.85 -2.59
C ALA A 216 -9.34 -8.23 -3.92
N PHE A 217 -8.64 -9.37 -3.94
CA PHE A 217 -7.92 -9.84 -5.14
C PHE A 217 -8.88 -10.26 -6.26
N GLY A 218 -9.88 -11.09 -5.94
CA GLY A 218 -10.85 -11.55 -6.94
C GLY A 218 -11.63 -10.40 -7.58
N ARG A 219 -11.94 -9.36 -6.80
CA ARG A 219 -12.67 -8.19 -7.30
C ARG A 219 -11.78 -7.14 -7.94
N ALA A 220 -10.51 -6.99 -7.53
CA ALA A 220 -9.53 -6.12 -8.18
C ALA A 220 -9.28 -6.58 -9.63
N MET A 221 -9.15 -7.89 -9.86
CA MET A 221 -9.07 -8.45 -11.22
C MET A 221 -10.31 -8.12 -12.07
N TRP A 222 -11.50 -8.09 -11.46
CA TRP A 222 -12.75 -7.76 -12.15
C TRP A 222 -12.98 -6.25 -12.37
N LYS A 223 -12.47 -5.39 -11.49
CA LYS A 223 -12.62 -3.93 -11.56
C LYS A 223 -11.95 -3.33 -12.81
N SER A 224 -10.89 -3.97 -13.30
CA SER A 224 -10.25 -3.64 -14.58
C SER A 224 -11.19 -3.86 -15.78
N ASN A 225 -12.13 -4.80 -15.68
CA ASN A 225 -12.97 -5.23 -16.79
C ASN A 225 -14.31 -4.48 -16.88
N SER A 226 -14.72 -3.74 -15.85
CA SER A 226 -15.98 -3.00 -15.87
C SER A 226 -15.87 -1.61 -16.53
N ARG A 227 -14.73 -1.29 -17.13
CA ARG A 227 -14.48 -0.05 -17.88
C ARG A 227 -14.41 -0.27 -19.40
N SER A 228 -14.67 -1.48 -19.90
CA SER A 228 -14.84 -1.78 -21.32
C SER A 228 -16.27 -1.54 -21.79
#